data_AF-A0A9K3LWJ4-F1
#
_entry.id   AF-A0A9K3LWJ4-F1
#
_cell.length_a   1.000
_cell.length_b   1.000
_cell.length_c   1.000
_cell.angle_alpha   90.00
_cell.angle_beta   90.00
_cell.angle_gamma   90.00
#
_symmetry.space_group_name_H-M   'P 1'
#
loop_
_entity.id
_entity.type
_entity.pdbx_description
1 polymer ?
#
loop_
_entity_poly.entity_id
_entity_poly.type
_entity_poly.pdbx_seq_one_letter_code
_entity_poly.pdbx_strand_id
1 'polypeptide(L)'
;MWDHCYKEWKTRNSARHGKDVEDKAQRRLETAHRGIRDLYDLKPKCSLQAQQHYFYPTVEDHFRRDTDARSLENWLETYQPMICSCKTSDIDGIIQTAASAKLTMFFILSGLYLHATRHQRWHRDNVRPH
;
A
#
# COMPACT_ATOMS: atom_id res chain seq x y z
N MET A 1 58.70 -10.35 -15.53
CA MET A 1 58.43 -8.89 -15.65
C MET A 1 56.93 -8.60 -15.72
N TRP A 2 56.15 -9.30 -16.57
CA TRP A 2 54.70 -9.13 -16.66
C TRP A 2 53.92 -9.44 -15.37
N ASP A 3 54.28 -10.52 -14.67
CA ASP A 3 53.60 -10.93 -13.42
C ASP A 3 53.71 -9.90 -12.29
N HIS A 4 54.81 -9.16 -12.23
CA HIS A 4 55.00 -8.13 -11.19
C HIS A 4 54.10 -6.92 -11.49
N CYS A 5 54.07 -6.46 -12.74
CA CYS A 5 53.17 -5.39 -13.17
C CYS A 5 51.69 -5.79 -13.02
N TYR A 6 51.35 -7.06 -13.30
CA TYR A 6 49.99 -7.57 -13.14
C TYR A 6 49.57 -7.65 -11.67
N LYS A 7 50.44 -8.14 -10.78
CA LYS A 7 50.19 -8.16 -9.33
C LYS A 7 50.00 -6.75 -8.80
N GLU A 8 50.87 -5.81 -9.15
CA GLU A 8 50.70 -4.43 -8.71
C GLU A 8 49.46 -3.76 -9.28
N TRP A 9 49.12 -4.00 -10.55
CA TRP A 9 47.88 -3.50 -11.15
C TRP A 9 46.65 -4.05 -10.42
N LYS A 10 46.66 -5.34 -10.06
CA LYS A 10 45.57 -5.97 -9.30
C LYS A 10 45.48 -5.45 -7.88
N THR A 11 46.61 -5.24 -7.20
CA THR A 11 46.67 -4.63 -5.86
C THR A 11 46.19 -3.18 -5.88
N ARG A 12 46.59 -2.39 -6.87
CA ARG A 12 46.15 -1.00 -7.04
C ARG A 12 44.66 -0.91 -7.37
N ASN A 13 44.15 -1.77 -8.25
CA ASN A 13 42.72 -1.80 -8.58
C ASN A 13 41.87 -2.34 -7.43
N SER A 14 42.32 -3.35 -6.69
CA SER A 14 41.57 -3.84 -5.52
C SER A 14 41.58 -2.84 -4.37
N ALA A 15 42.69 -2.13 -4.12
CA ALA A 15 42.74 -1.06 -3.12
C ALA A 15 41.83 0.12 -3.50
N ARG A 16 41.70 0.43 -4.80
CA ARG A 16 40.91 1.58 -5.29
C ARG A 16 39.44 1.24 -5.55
N HIS A 17 39.15 0.06 -6.06
CA HIS A 17 37.81 -0.37 -6.46
C HIS A 17 37.19 -1.42 -5.52
N GLY A 18 37.98 -2.22 -4.80
CA GLY A 18 37.44 -3.20 -3.84
C GLY A 18 36.69 -2.52 -2.70
N LYS A 19 37.26 -1.45 -2.15
CA LYS A 19 36.60 -0.61 -1.14
C LYS A 19 35.33 0.06 -1.66
N ASP A 20 35.37 0.58 -2.89
CA ASP A 20 34.21 1.25 -3.52
C ASP A 20 33.10 0.26 -3.90
N VAL A 21 33.44 -0.96 -4.31
CA VAL A 21 32.46 -2.01 -4.65
C VAL A 21 31.77 -2.54 -3.40
N GLU A 22 32.50 -2.80 -2.32
CA GLU A 22 31.91 -3.20 -1.03
C GLU A 22 31.07 -2.07 -0.43
N ASP A 23 31.58 -0.84 -0.41
CA ASP A 23 30.82 0.34 0.06
C ASP A 23 29.54 0.54 -0.77
N LYS A 24 29.61 0.34 -2.09
CA LYS A 24 28.43 0.43 -2.97
C LYS A 24 27.44 -0.70 -2.73
N ALA A 25 27.90 -1.93 -2.53
CA ALA A 25 27.04 -3.06 -2.22
C ALA A 25 26.34 -2.86 -0.87
N GLN A 26 27.07 -2.39 0.13
CA GLN A 26 26.55 -2.06 1.45
C GLN A 26 25.51 -0.94 1.39
N ARG A 27 25.80 0.16 0.66
CA ARG A 27 24.83 1.26 0.46
C ARG A 27 23.56 0.82 -0.25
N ARG A 28 23.66 -0.10 -1.22
CA ARG A 28 22.50 -0.67 -1.90
C ARG A 28 21.64 -1.47 -0.92
N LEU A 29 22.25 -2.36 -0.15
CA LEU A 29 21.57 -3.13 0.87
C LEU A 29 20.86 -2.23 1.90
N GLU A 30 21.54 -1.21 2.40
CA GLU A 30 20.96 -0.23 3.33
C GLU A 30 19.78 0.54 2.73
N THR A 31 19.88 0.88 1.43
CA THR A 31 18.81 1.58 0.72
C THR A 31 17.60 0.67 0.52
N ALA A 32 17.81 -0.58 0.16
CA ALA A 32 16.75 -1.57 0.06
C ALA A 32 16.08 -1.82 1.42
N HIS A 33 16.86 -1.96 2.50
CA HIS A 33 16.33 -2.08 3.87
C HIS A 33 15.47 -0.88 4.26
N ARG A 34 15.91 0.35 3.94
CA ARG A 34 15.11 1.56 4.21
C ARG A 34 13.79 1.53 3.43
N GLY A 35 13.84 1.28 2.11
CA GLY A 35 12.63 1.23 1.29
C GLY A 35 11.63 0.18 1.76
N ILE A 36 12.11 -0.99 2.19
CA ILE A 36 11.24 -2.05 2.73
C ILE A 36 10.59 -1.60 4.05
N ARG A 37 11.34 -0.97 4.96
CA ARG A 37 10.75 -0.41 6.20
C ARG A 37 9.65 0.60 5.89
N ASP A 38 9.91 1.51 4.97
CA ASP A 38 8.95 2.54 4.56
C ASP A 38 7.65 1.92 4.01
N LEU A 39 7.73 0.79 3.28
CA LEU A 39 6.56 0.05 2.82
C LEU A 39 5.85 -0.71 3.94
N TYR A 40 6.57 -1.22 4.94
CA TYR A 40 5.95 -1.86 6.11
C TYR A 40 5.15 -0.86 6.96
N ASP A 41 5.52 0.42 6.98
CA ASP A 41 4.71 1.48 7.60
C ASP A 41 3.36 1.69 6.87
N LEU A 42 3.25 1.25 5.62
CA LEU A 42 2.01 1.25 4.84
C LEU A 42 1.18 -0.03 5.02
N LYS A 43 1.74 -1.09 5.59
CA LYS A 43 1.05 -2.37 5.80
C LYS A 43 -0.31 -2.21 6.50
N PRO A 44 -0.46 -1.41 7.59
CA PRO A 44 -1.76 -1.25 8.25
C PRO A 44 -2.82 -0.54 7.42
N LYS A 45 -2.42 0.15 6.34
CA LYS A 45 -3.29 0.89 5.43
C LYS A 45 -3.69 0.09 4.20
N CYS A 46 -3.24 -1.17 4.11
CA CYS A 46 -3.62 -2.08 3.05
C CYS A 46 -4.76 -2.99 3.54
N SER A 47 -5.53 -3.55 2.62
CA SER A 47 -6.53 -4.56 2.96
C SER A 47 -5.88 -5.80 3.61
N LEU A 48 -6.60 -6.52 4.46
CA LEU A 48 -6.08 -7.72 5.14
C LEU A 48 -5.53 -8.76 4.15
N GLN A 49 -6.18 -8.91 2.99
CA GLN A 49 -5.71 -9.82 1.94
C GLN A 49 -4.37 -9.35 1.35
N ALA A 50 -4.22 -8.06 1.06
CA ALA A 50 -2.96 -7.50 0.59
C ALA A 50 -1.85 -7.61 1.66
N GLN A 51 -2.20 -7.41 2.93
CA GLN A 51 -1.27 -7.59 4.04
C GLN A 51 -0.72 -9.02 4.12
N GLN A 52 -1.57 -10.03 3.93
CA GLN A 52 -1.17 -11.44 3.96
C GLN A 52 -0.43 -11.88 2.68
N HIS A 53 -0.73 -11.24 1.55
CA HIS A 53 -0.16 -11.62 0.26
C HIS A 53 1.22 -11.01 0.01
N TYR A 54 1.40 -9.71 0.33
CA TYR A 54 2.63 -8.98 0.00
C TYR A 54 3.66 -8.99 1.13
N PHE A 55 3.22 -9.05 2.39
CA PHE A 55 4.11 -8.85 3.54
C PHE A 55 4.34 -10.14 4.32
N TYR A 56 5.56 -10.28 4.85
CA TYR A 56 5.88 -11.24 5.89
C TYR A 56 5.26 -10.80 7.24
N PRO A 57 5.26 -11.68 8.26
CA PRO A 57 4.70 -11.36 9.57
C PRO A 57 5.29 -10.08 10.16
N THR A 58 6.62 -9.96 10.15
CA THR A 58 7.35 -8.76 10.59
C THR A 58 8.44 -8.38 9.59
N VAL A 59 8.91 -7.14 9.66
CA VAL A 59 10.00 -6.65 8.80
C VAL A 59 11.32 -7.36 9.11
N GLU A 60 11.53 -7.76 10.36
CA GLU A 60 12.67 -8.58 10.76
C GLU A 60 12.60 -9.97 10.14
N ASP A 61 11.41 -10.58 10.05
CA ASP A 61 11.25 -11.87 9.37
C ASP A 61 11.55 -11.77 7.88
N HIS A 62 11.19 -10.64 7.25
CA HIS A 62 11.56 -10.34 5.88
C HIS A 62 13.08 -10.32 5.70
N PHE A 63 13.79 -9.51 6.47
CA PHE A 63 15.26 -9.42 6.37
C PHE A 63 15.99 -10.70 6.78
N ARG A 64 15.33 -11.58 7.55
CA ARG A 64 15.88 -12.89 7.91
C ARG A 64 15.78 -13.90 6.76
N ARG A 65 14.74 -13.79 5.93
CA ARG A 65 14.52 -14.64 4.75
C ARG A 65 15.30 -14.16 3.54
N ASP A 66 15.23 -12.85 3.31
CA ASP A 66 15.81 -12.19 2.15
C ASP A 66 17.02 -11.37 2.65
N THR A 67 18.20 -11.98 2.59
CA THR A 67 19.44 -11.38 3.14
C THR A 67 20.27 -10.64 2.10
N ASP A 68 20.03 -10.89 0.82
CA ASP A 68 20.81 -10.31 -0.27
C ASP A 68 20.14 -9.04 -0.84
N ALA A 69 20.96 -8.06 -1.23
CA ALA A 69 20.44 -6.79 -1.74
C ALA A 69 19.58 -6.96 -2.99
N ARG A 70 19.87 -7.97 -3.82
CA ARG A 70 19.16 -8.19 -5.09
C ARG A 70 17.75 -8.73 -4.87
N SER A 71 17.55 -9.68 -3.96
CA SER A 71 16.21 -10.17 -3.62
C SER A 71 15.35 -9.07 -3.02
N LEU A 72 15.92 -8.25 -2.13
CA LEU A 72 15.25 -7.11 -1.51
C LEU A 72 14.88 -6.04 -2.54
N GLU A 73 15.79 -5.70 -3.47
CA GLU A 73 15.51 -4.78 -4.59
C GLU A 73 14.44 -5.33 -5.52
N ASN A 74 14.50 -6.62 -5.90
CA ASN A 74 13.49 -7.25 -6.75
C ASN A 74 12.10 -7.24 -6.08
N TRP A 75 12.05 -7.49 -4.78
CA TRP A 75 10.80 -7.43 -4.02
C TRP A 75 10.23 -6.01 -4.02
N LEU A 76 11.09 -5.00 -3.81
CA LEU A 76 10.70 -3.59 -3.90
C LEU A 76 10.12 -3.26 -5.28
N GLU A 77 10.85 -3.57 -6.35
CA GLU A 77 10.40 -3.29 -7.72
C GLU A 77 9.05 -3.96 -8.05
N THR A 78 8.85 -5.18 -7.55
CA THR A 78 7.64 -5.96 -7.82
C THR A 78 6.43 -5.42 -7.04
N TYR A 79 6.58 -5.18 -5.73
CA TYR A 79 5.44 -4.96 -4.84
C TYR A 79 5.23 -3.50 -4.43
N GLN A 80 6.25 -2.65 -4.52
CA GLN A 80 6.11 -1.21 -4.25
C GLN A 80 4.95 -0.55 -5.01
N PRO A 81 4.78 -0.72 -6.35
CA PRO A 81 3.67 -0.09 -7.04
C PRO A 81 2.30 -0.61 -6.57
N MET A 82 2.21 -1.90 -6.22
CA MET A 82 0.97 -2.52 -5.74
C MET A 82 0.59 -2.01 -4.34
N ILE A 83 1.56 -1.97 -3.43
CA ILE A 83 1.38 -1.49 -2.04
C ILE A 83 1.01 0.01 -2.05
N CYS A 84 1.66 0.81 -2.88
CA CYS A 84 1.34 2.23 -3.01
C CYS A 84 -0.08 2.46 -3.56
N SER A 85 -0.56 1.60 -4.46
CA SER A 85 -1.92 1.66 -5.01
C SER A 85 -3.00 1.23 -4.01
N CYS A 86 -2.71 0.27 -3.11
CA CYS A 86 -3.64 -0.09 -2.03
C CYS A 86 -4.00 1.10 -1.14
N LYS A 87 -3.12 2.08 -1.02
CA LYS A 87 -3.32 3.31 -0.25
C LYS A 87 -4.40 4.22 -0.84
N THR A 88 -4.60 4.19 -2.16
CA THR A 88 -5.57 5.05 -2.86
C THR A 88 -6.95 4.42 -2.94
N SER A 89 -7.03 3.08 -3.08
CA SER A 89 -8.31 2.36 -3.19
C SER A 89 -9.18 2.44 -1.94
N ASP A 90 -8.58 2.56 -0.74
CA ASP A 90 -9.35 2.70 0.51
C ASP A 90 -10.00 4.08 0.63
N ILE A 91 -9.37 5.15 0.13
CA ILE A 91 -9.97 6.49 0.10
C ILE A 91 -11.13 6.51 -0.89
N ASP A 92 -10.93 5.97 -2.09
CA ASP A 92 -11.98 5.90 -3.11
C ASP A 92 -13.15 5.00 -2.66
N GLY A 93 -12.85 3.88 -1.98
CA GLY A 93 -13.84 2.99 -1.38
C GLY A 93 -14.68 3.69 -0.29
N ILE A 94 -14.05 4.43 0.62
CA ILE A 94 -14.77 5.20 1.65
C ILE A 94 -15.66 6.27 1.01
N ILE A 95 -15.18 6.97 -0.02
CA ILE A 95 -15.96 7.98 -0.74
C ILE A 95 -17.15 7.34 -1.46
N GLN A 96 -16.96 6.20 -2.12
CA GLN A 96 -18.02 5.47 -2.82
C GLN A 96 -19.09 4.95 -1.85
N THR A 97 -18.67 4.41 -0.69
CA THR A 97 -19.58 3.88 0.33
C THR A 97 -20.38 5.02 0.99
N ALA A 98 -19.72 6.15 1.29
CA ALA A 98 -20.38 7.34 1.82
C ALA A 98 -21.37 7.96 0.82
N ALA A 99 -21.05 7.97 -0.47
CA ALA A 99 -21.95 8.44 -1.53
C ALA A 99 -23.18 7.52 -1.67
N SER A 100 -22.99 6.20 -1.60
CA SER A 100 -24.08 5.22 -1.65
C SER A 100 -25.01 5.35 -0.44
N ALA A 101 -24.46 5.45 0.78
CA ALA A 101 -25.25 5.62 2.00
C ALA A 101 -26.10 6.91 2.02
N LYS A 102 -25.56 8.02 1.49
CA LYS A 102 -26.32 9.28 1.33
C LYS A 102 -27.50 9.13 0.38
N LEU A 103 -27.31 8.44 -0.75
CA LEU A 103 -28.40 8.17 -1.70
C LEU A 103 -29.48 7.28 -1.05
N THR A 104 -29.11 6.20 -0.36
CA THR A 104 -30.08 5.32 0.30
C THR A 104 -30.90 6.05 1.37
N MET A 105 -30.29 6.90 2.20
CA MET A 105 -31.04 7.71 3.18
C MET A 105 -32.00 8.69 2.48
N PHE A 106 -31.58 9.29 1.37
CA PHE A 106 -32.43 10.21 0.61
C PHE A 106 -33.69 9.49 0.07
N PHE A 107 -33.53 8.27 -0.45
CA PHE A 107 -34.66 7.46 -0.93
C PHE A 107 -35.59 6.97 0.20
N ILE A 108 -35.05 6.59 1.36
CA ILE A 108 -35.85 6.15 2.51
C ILE A 108 -36.67 7.33 3.08
N LEU A 109 -36.04 8.49 3.27
CA LEU A 109 -36.71 9.68 3.81
C LEU A 109 -37.77 10.24 2.84
N SER A 110 -37.49 10.25 1.53
CA SER A 110 -38.47 10.67 0.53
C SER A 110 -39.63 9.68 0.39
N GLY A 111 -39.38 8.36 0.46
CA GLY A 111 -40.42 7.33 0.48
C GLY A 111 -41.36 7.44 1.69
N LEU A 112 -40.81 7.71 2.88
CA LEU A 112 -41.58 7.95 4.10
C LEU A 112 -42.43 9.23 4.02
N TYR A 113 -41.89 10.30 3.42
CA TYR A 113 -42.61 11.57 3.24
C TYR A 113 -43.80 11.44 2.27
N LEU A 114 -43.64 10.69 1.18
CA LEU A 114 -44.72 10.40 0.23
C LEU A 114 -45.82 9.51 0.85
N HIS A 115 -45.47 8.58 1.74
CA HIS A 115 -46.46 7.74 2.41
C HIS A 115 -47.26 8.51 3.47
N ALA A 116 -46.60 9.38 4.24
CA ALA A 116 -47.25 10.20 5.28
C ALA A 116 -48.26 11.21 4.70
N THR A 117 -47.91 11.84 3.57
CA THR A 117 -48.79 12.83 2.91
C THR A 117 -50.01 12.18 2.25
N ARG A 118 -49.88 10.95 1.76
CA ARG A 118 -51.01 10.17 1.20
C ARG A 118 -52.04 9.77 2.27
N HIS A 119 -51.58 9.43 3.49
CA HIS A 119 -52.46 9.09 4.61
C HIS A 119 -53.22 10.31 5.15
N GLN A 120 -52.58 11.49 5.21
CA GLN A 120 -53.23 12.73 5.66
C GLN A 120 -54.30 13.24 4.69
N ARG A 121 -54.12 13.07 3.38
CA ARG A 121 -55.13 13.45 2.37
C ARG A 121 -56.40 12.59 2.47
N TRP A 122 -56.26 11.28 2.68
CA TRP A 122 -57.41 10.37 2.79
C TRP A 122 -58.30 10.67 3.99
N HIS A 123 -57.71 11.05 5.13
CA HIS A 123 -58.47 11.45 6.32
C HIS A 123 -59.19 12.80 6.16
N ARG A 124 -58.68 13.71 5.33
CA ARG A 124 -59.30 15.02 5.12
C ARG A 124 -60.53 14.94 4.20
N ASP A 125 -60.51 14.03 3.24
CA ASP A 125 -61.58 13.89 2.24
C ASP A 125 -62.78 13.06 2.74
N ASN A 126 -62.62 12.29 3.83
CA ASN A 126 -63.65 11.39 4.37
C ASN A 126 -64.36 11.86 5.65
N VAL A 127 -64.07 13.05 6.16
CA VAL A 127 -64.79 13.62 7.31
C VAL A 127 -65.76 14.68 6.80
N ARG A 128 -66.99 14.26 6.44
CA ARG A 128 -68.13 15.18 6.29
C ARG A 128 -68.70 15.48 7.68
N PRO A 129 -68.86 16.75 8.09
CA PRO A 129 -69.66 17.06 9.27
C PRO A 129 -71.14 16.85 8.93
N HIS A 130 -71.82 16.04 9.76
CA HIS A 130 -73.28 15.97 9.83
C HIS A 130 -73.82 17.14 10.66
#